data_AF-A0A349ZQ44-F1
#
_entry.id   AF-A0A349ZQ44-F1
#
_cell.length_a   1.000
_cell.length_b   1.000
_cell.length_c   1.000
_cell.angle_alpha   90.00
_cell.angle_beta   90.00
_cell.angle_gamma   90.00
#
_symmetry.space_group_name_H-M   'P 1'
#
loop_
_entity.id
_entity.type
_entity.pdbx_description
1 polymer ?
#
loop_
_entity_poly.entity_id
_entity_poly.type
_entity_poly.pdbx_seq_one_letter_code
_entity_poly.pdbx_strand_id
1 'polypeptide(L)' 'LPEGLTGYSFPFVFRGRRLKLSVKKDEISLELISGEALSFGFKGKAQRIEEEGLWTYRL' A
#
# COMPACT_ATOMS: atom_id res chain seq x y z
N LEU A 1 -12.45 -0.34 8.86
CA LEU A 1 -13.19 0.30 7.76
C LEU A 1 -14.39 1.04 8.35
N PRO A 2 -14.80 2.19 7.82
CA PRO A 2 -16.10 2.78 8.16
C PRO A 2 -17.23 1.79 7.92
N GLU A 3 -18.26 1.81 8.75
CA GLU A 3 -19.44 0.96 8.58
C GLU A 3 -20.11 1.24 7.22
N GLY A 4 -20.47 0.17 6.50
CA GLY A 4 -21.11 0.23 5.18
C GLY A 4 -20.17 0.20 3.96
N LEU A 5 -18.85 0.26 4.14
CA LEU A 5 -17.87 0.13 3.04
C LEU A 5 -17.25 -1.26 2.98
N THR A 6 -17.13 -1.82 1.77
CA THR A 6 -16.40 -3.08 1.49
C THR A 6 -14.90 -2.88 1.35
N GLY A 7 -14.47 -1.64 1.09
CA GLY A 7 -13.08 -1.23 0.97
C GLY A 7 -12.95 0.24 0.58
N TYR A 8 -11.73 0.75 0.63
CA TYR A 8 -11.34 2.03 0.04
C TYR A 8 -9.98 1.91 -0.63
N SER A 9 -9.74 2.71 -1.66
CA SER A 9 -8.44 2.84 -2.30
C SER A 9 -8.17 4.28 -2.66
N PHE A 10 -6.96 4.77 -2.40
CA PHE A 10 -6.56 6.10 -2.82
C PHE A 10 -5.10 6.16 -3.28
N PRO A 11 -4.82 6.88 -4.38
CA PRO A 11 -3.47 7.18 -4.79
C PRO A 11 -2.90 8.33 -3.95
N PHE A 12 -1.59 8.30 -3.72
CA PHE A 12 -0.85 9.38 -3.05
C PHE A 12 0.58 9.44 -3.57
N VAL A 13 1.26 10.56 -3.30
CA VAL A 13 2.68 10.75 -3.64
C VAL A 13 3.50 10.79 -2.37
N PHE A 14 4.58 10.02 -2.32
CA PHE A 14 5.51 10.00 -1.21
C PHE A 14 6.94 10.03 -1.72
N ARG A 15 7.72 11.07 -1.37
CA ARG A 15 9.12 11.24 -1.79
C ARG A 15 9.30 11.04 -3.31
N GLY A 16 8.44 11.66 -4.11
CA GLY A 16 8.48 11.56 -5.59
C GLY A 16 7.93 10.25 -6.19
N ARG A 17 7.54 9.27 -5.37
CA ARG A 17 6.95 8.00 -5.81
C ARG A 17 5.43 8.10 -5.81
N ARG A 18 4.78 7.58 -6.84
CA ARG A 18 3.31 7.47 -6.89
C ARG A 18 2.93 6.09 -6.34
N LEU A 19 2.12 6.08 -5.29
CA LEU A 19 1.68 4.88 -4.61
C LEU A 19 0.15 4.83 -4.60
N LYS A 20 -0.41 3.65 -4.42
CA LYS A 20 -1.83 3.45 -4.13
C LYS A 20 -2.00 2.51 -2.96
N LEU A 21 -2.66 2.99 -1.92
CA LEU A 21 -3.06 2.19 -0.78
C LEU A 21 -4.49 1.70 -1.02
N SER A 22 -4.71 0.40 -0.90
CA SER A 22 -6.04 -0.22 -0.93
C SER A 22 -6.27 -0.98 0.37
N VAL A 23 -7.43 -0.77 0.98
CA VAL A 23 -7.83 -1.42 2.23
C VAL A 23 -9.20 -2.03 2.03
N LYS A 24 -9.28 -3.35 2.20
CA LYS A 24 -10.51 -4.15 2.21
C LYS A 24 -10.70 -4.75 3.61
N LYS A 25 -11.82 -5.43 3.81
CA LYS A 25 -12.18 -6.02 5.10
C LYS A 25 -11.07 -6.89 5.72
N ASP A 26 -10.41 -7.70 4.90
CA ASP A 26 -9.44 -8.71 5.36
C ASP A 26 -8.04 -8.53 4.73
N GLU A 27 -7.82 -7.43 4.00
CA GLU A 27 -6.62 -7.24 3.19
C GLU A 27 -6.23 -5.76 3.10
N ILE A 28 -4.94 -5.48 3.25
CA ILE A 28 -4.32 -4.20 2.91
C ILE A 28 -3.32 -4.46 1.79
N SER A 29 -3.33 -3.64 0.76
CA SER A 29 -2.31 -3.66 -0.28
C SER A 29 -1.75 -2.27 -0.55
N LEU A 30 -0.46 -2.23 -0.83
CA LEU A 30 0.28 -1.03 -1.20
C LEU A 30 0.94 -1.30 -2.55
N GLU A 31 0.57 -0.52 -3.56
CA GLU A 31 1.06 -0.61 -4.93
C GLU A 31 1.99 0.56 -5.21
N LEU A 32 3.20 0.30 -5.70
CA LEU A 32 4.10 1.32 -6.22
C LEU A 32 3.79 1.51 -7.70
N ILE A 33 3.01 2.54 -8.04
CA ILE A 33 2.59 2.81 -9.41
C ILE A 33 3.77 3.32 -10.25
N SER A 34 4.61 4.19 -9.68
CA SER A 34 5.78 4.72 -10.40
C SER A 34 6.84 5.26 -9.45
N GLY A 35 8.09 5.18 -9.90
CA GLY A 35 9.28 5.63 -9.17
C GLY A 35 10.10 4.46 -8.66
N GLU A 36 11.19 4.78 -7.96
CA GLU A 36 12.14 3.77 -7.47
C GLU A 36 11.57 2.93 -6.34
N ALA A 37 12.15 1.75 -6.14
CA ALA A 37 11.88 0.86 -5.03
C ALA A 37 11.78 1.60 -3.66
N LEU A 38 10.90 1.10 -2.80
CA LEU A 38 10.56 1.72 -1.53
C LEU A 38 10.66 0.71 -0.39
N SER A 39 11.47 1.04 0.61
CA SER A 39 11.44 0.37 1.91
C SER A 39 10.54 1.13 2.88
N PHE A 40 9.68 0.42 3.61
CA PHE A 40 8.76 1.01 4.58
C PHE A 40 8.55 0.08 5.79
N GLY A 41 8.05 0.63 6.90
CA GLY A 41 7.73 -0.15 8.10
C GLY A 41 6.24 -0.46 8.18
N PHE A 42 5.90 -1.72 8.50
CA PHE A 42 4.52 -2.12 8.77
C PHE A 42 4.46 -3.12 9.92
N LYS A 43 3.63 -2.85 10.95
CA LYS A 43 3.52 -3.63 12.19
C LYS A 43 4.89 -4.00 12.80
N GLY A 44 5.83 -3.04 12.82
CA GLY A 44 7.17 -3.21 13.37
C GLY A 44 8.16 -4.03 12.51
N LYS A 45 7.76 -4.46 11.30
CA LYS A 45 8.64 -5.16 10.35
C LYS A 45 9.00 -4.26 9.18
N ALA A 46 10.27 -4.31 8.76
CA ALA A 46 10.70 -3.70 7.51
C ALA A 46 10.13 -4.49 6.34
N GLN A 47 9.55 -3.78 5.38
CA GLN A 47 8.98 -4.29 4.14
C GLN A 47 9.63 -3.54 2.96
N ARG A 48 9.61 -4.14 1.78
CA ARG A 48 10.15 -3.55 0.57
C ARG A 48 9.23 -3.83 -0.61
N ILE A 49 9.03 -2.81 -1.44
CA ILE A 49 8.34 -2.89 -2.73
C ILE A 49 9.38 -2.53 -3.79
N GLU A 50 9.61 -3.44 -4.74
CA GLU A 50 10.43 -3.14 -5.91
C GLU A 50 9.67 -2.24 -6.90
N GLU A 51 10.33 -1.76 -7.95
CA GLU A 51 9.73 -0.92 -8.97
C GLU A 51 8.47 -1.58 -9.58
N GLU A 52 7.39 -0.80 -9.70
CA GLU A 52 6.08 -1.28 -10.18
C GLU A 52 5.50 -2.46 -9.35
N GLY A 53 5.98 -2.65 -8.12
CA GLY A 53 5.63 -3.78 -7.27
C GLY A 53 4.34 -3.60 -6.47
N LEU A 54 3.75 -4.73 -6.09
CA LEU A 54 2.60 -4.82 -5.19
C LEU A 54 3.00 -5.53 -3.91
N TRP A 55 2.74 -4.90 -2.77
CA TRP A 55 2.82 -5.51 -1.46
C TRP A 55 1.42 -5.72 -0.88
N THR A 56 1.18 -6.87 -0.27
CA THR A 56 -0.13 -7.24 0.28
C THR A 56 0.00 -7.87 1.66
N TYR A 57 -0.96 -7.59 2.53
CA TYR A 57 -1.04 -8.09 3.90
C TYR A 57 -2.48 -8.48 4.24
N ARG A 58 -2.66 -9.68 4.80
CA ARG A 58 -3.96 -10.12 5.33
C ARG A 58 -4.11 -9.73 6.81
N LEU A 59 -5.24 -9.14 7.15
CA LEU A 59 -5.51 -8.50 8.45
C LEU A 59 -5.57 -9.49 9.62
#